data_AF-A0A1U8IY91-F1
#
_entry.id   AF-A0A1U8IY91-F1
#
_cell.length_a   1.000
_cell.length_b   1.000
_cell.length_c   1.000
_cell.angle_alpha   90.00
_cell.angle_beta   90.00
_cell.angle_gamma   90.00
#
_symmetry.space_group_name_H-M   'P 1'
#
loop_
_entity.id
_entity.type
_entity.pdbx_description
1 polymer ?
#
loop_
_entity_poly.entity_id
_entity_poly.type
_entity_poly.pdbx_seq_one_letter_code
_entity_poly.pdbx_strand_id
1 'polypeptide(L)'
;MLDKKVFPHFYILGWYSTGSDAQESDMHIHRALMDINESPLYVLLNPAINPTQKDLPVTIYESEVITSAEFHPAHCNMLAYSSSKGSIRLIDLRQSALCDSHAKLQVFYHF
;
A
#
# COMPACT_ATOMS: atom_id res chain seq x y z
N MET A 1 2.40 1.81 -20.23
CA MET A 1 2.80 0.82 -21.27
C MET A 1 4.17 0.16 -21.03
N LEU A 2 5.02 0.65 -20.11
CA LEU A 2 6.34 0.05 -19.83
C LEU A 2 6.32 -1.13 -18.83
N ASP A 3 5.38 -1.16 -17.87
CA ASP A 3 5.37 -2.18 -16.81
C ASP A 3 5.04 -3.61 -17.25
N LYS A 4 4.17 -3.78 -18.26
CA LYS A 4 3.78 -5.11 -18.76
C LYS A 4 4.94 -5.88 -19.39
N LYS A 5 6.04 -5.21 -19.75
CA LYS A 5 7.16 -5.82 -20.50
C LYS A 5 8.18 -6.52 -19.59
N VAL A 6 8.21 -6.19 -18.30
CA VAL A 6 9.18 -6.74 -17.34
C VAL A 6 8.50 -7.71 -16.35
N PHE A 7 7.22 -7.51 -16.07
CA PHE A 7 6.47 -8.28 -15.07
C PHE A 7 5.05 -8.59 -15.57
N PRO A 8 4.89 -9.57 -16.48
CA PRO A 8 3.62 -9.82 -17.19
C PRO A 8 2.44 -10.25 -16.29
N HIS A 9 2.72 -10.71 -15.06
CA HIS A 9 1.71 -11.12 -14.07
C HIS A 9 1.47 -10.12 -12.94
N PHE A 10 2.14 -8.97 -12.95
CA PHE A 10 2.07 -8.02 -11.83
C PHE A 10 1.24 -6.79 -12.21
N TYR A 11 0.26 -6.48 -11.38
CA TYR A 11 -0.57 -5.29 -11.49
C TYR A 11 -0.15 -4.28 -10.43
N ILE A 12 -0.04 -3.00 -10.83
CA ILE A 12 0.25 -1.92 -9.88
C ILE A 12 -1.03 -1.65 -9.09
N LEU A 13 -1.08 -2.10 -7.85
CA LEU A 13 -2.21 -1.83 -6.98
C LEU A 13 -2.19 -0.41 -6.43
N GLY A 14 -1.01 0.18 -6.23
CA GLY A 14 -0.90 1.42 -5.50
C GLY A 14 0.52 1.83 -5.17
N TRP A 15 0.63 2.73 -4.20
CA TRP A 15 1.87 3.37 -3.78
C TRP A 15 1.87 3.64 -2.28
N TYR A 16 3.04 3.97 -1.74
CA TYR A 16 3.16 4.34 -0.33
C TYR A 16 4.05 5.56 -0.14
N SER A 17 3.86 6.23 0.99
CA SER A 17 4.71 7.31 1.47
C SER A 17 5.07 7.09 2.94
N THR A 18 6.02 7.88 3.44
CA THR A 18 6.35 7.90 4.87
C THR A 18 6.07 9.28 5.44
N GLY A 19 5.30 9.35 6.52
CA GLY A 19 4.93 10.62 7.13
C GLY A 19 3.92 10.45 8.26
N SER A 20 3.64 11.54 8.99
CA SER A 20 2.66 11.53 10.06
C SER A 20 1.22 11.67 9.56
N ASP A 21 1.01 12.38 8.45
CA ASP A 21 -0.30 12.64 7.85
C ASP A 21 -0.17 12.80 6.32
N ALA A 22 -1.27 12.62 5.59
CA ALA A 22 -1.31 12.77 4.15
C ALA A 22 -1.16 14.24 3.75
N GLN A 23 -0.30 14.50 2.78
CA GLN A 23 0.04 15.85 2.32
C GLN A 23 -0.61 16.16 0.96
N GLU A 24 -0.66 17.45 0.60
CA GLU A 24 -1.13 17.84 -0.73
C GLU A 24 -0.25 17.28 -1.87
N SER A 25 1.05 17.14 -1.63
CA SER A 25 1.97 16.47 -2.56
C SER A 25 1.57 15.02 -2.84
N ASP A 26 1.00 14.34 -1.85
CA ASP A 26 0.55 12.96 -1.97
C ASP A 26 -0.64 12.85 -2.93
N MET A 27 -1.52 13.86 -2.92
CA MET A 27 -2.66 13.91 -3.83
C MET A 27 -2.25 14.09 -5.28
N HIS A 28 -1.13 14.78 -5.54
CA HIS A 28 -0.60 14.91 -6.90
C HIS A 28 -0.10 13.55 -7.43
N ILE A 29 0.59 12.77 -6.59
CA ILE A 29 1.05 11.41 -6.94
C ILE A 29 -0.15 10.48 -7.13
N HIS A 30 -1.12 10.53 -6.21
CA HIS A 30 -2.32 9.71 -6.28
C HIS A 30 -3.10 9.97 -7.58
N ARG A 31 -3.27 11.24 -7.97
CA ARG A 31 -3.90 11.63 -9.24
C ARG A 31 -3.14 11.11 -10.46
N ALA A 32 -1.82 11.24 -10.47
CA ALA A 32 -1.02 10.72 -11.57
C ALA A 32 -1.13 9.19 -11.72
N LEU A 33 -1.30 8.47 -10.60
CA LEU A 33 -1.50 7.02 -10.63
C LEU A 33 -2.91 6.60 -11.07
N MET A 34 -3.92 7.46 -10.90
CA MET A 34 -5.27 7.18 -11.39
C MET A 34 -5.34 7.02 -12.91
N ASP A 35 -4.42 7.64 -13.67
CA ASP A 35 -4.29 7.45 -15.12
C ASP A 35 -3.86 6.02 -15.51
N ILE A 36 -3.34 5.25 -14.54
CA ILE A 36 -2.80 3.89 -14.73
C ILE A 36 -3.67 2.84 -14.02
N ASN A 37 -4.23 3.17 -12.86
CA ASN A 37 -5.09 2.31 -12.06
C ASN A 37 -6.28 3.12 -11.54
N GLU A 38 -7.50 2.76 -11.95
CA GLU A 38 -8.75 3.46 -11.59
C GLU A 38 -9.02 3.52 -10.08
N SER A 39 -8.42 2.63 -9.29
CA SER A 39 -8.52 2.66 -7.82
C SER A 39 -7.16 2.34 -7.20
N PRO A 40 -6.23 3.31 -7.15
CA PRO A 40 -4.92 3.10 -6.58
C PRO A 40 -4.99 3.08 -5.06
N LEU A 41 -4.43 2.04 -4.47
CA LEU A 41 -4.21 1.94 -3.04
C LEU A 41 -3.14 2.93 -2.59
N TYR A 42 -3.38 3.71 -1.55
CA TYR A 42 -2.36 4.56 -0.94
C TYR A 42 -2.11 4.14 0.50
N VAL A 43 -0.85 3.85 0.83
CA VAL A 43 -0.43 3.48 2.18
C VAL A 43 0.48 4.55 2.76
N LEU A 44 0.10 5.13 3.89
CA LEU A 44 0.92 6.06 4.65
C LEU A 44 1.57 5.31 5.82
N LEU A 45 2.89 5.24 5.80
CA LEU A 45 3.68 4.63 6.87
C LEU A 45 4.22 5.73 7.78
N ASN A 46 3.84 5.72 9.05
CA ASN A 46 4.45 6.65 9.99
C ASN A 46 5.67 5.99 10.68
N PRO A 47 6.91 6.43 10.38
CA PRO A 47 8.12 5.85 10.97
C PRO A 47 8.32 6.29 12.43
N ALA A 48 7.53 7.24 12.95
CA ALA A 48 7.56 7.61 14.34
C ALA A 48 7.00 6.46 15.19
N ILE A 49 7.91 5.59 15.64
CA ILE A 49 7.61 4.52 16.59
C ILE A 49 7.29 5.18 17.92
N ASN A 50 6.01 5.25 18.27
CA ASN A 50 5.62 5.56 19.64
C ASN A 50 5.91 4.32 20.50
N PRO A 51 6.82 4.37 21.49
CA PRO A 51 7.16 3.20 22.31
C PRO A 51 5.99 2.62 23.11
N THR A 52 4.89 3.39 23.23
CA THR A 52 3.65 2.95 23.89
C THR A 52 2.65 2.31 22.94
N GLN A 53 2.86 2.42 21.63
CA GLN A 53 1.98 1.90 20.60
C GLN A 53 2.59 0.62 20.03
N LYS A 54 1.98 -0.53 20.33
CA LYS A 54 2.45 -1.86 19.86
C LYS A 54 2.24 -2.08 18.37
N ASP A 55 1.46 -1.22 17.71
CA ASP A 55 1.12 -1.31 16.31
C ASP A 55 1.89 -0.28 15.49
N LEU A 56 2.47 -0.72 14.36
CA LEU A 56 3.07 0.17 13.38
C LEU A 56 1.97 1.12 12.87
N PRO A 57 2.11 2.46 12.98
CA PRO A 57 1.07 3.37 12.54
C PRO A 57 1.02 3.42 11.02
N VAL A 58 0.25 2.50 10.45
CA VAL A 58 -0.04 2.41 9.01
C VAL A 58 -1.46 2.90 8.79
N THR A 59 -1.62 3.83 7.86
CA THR A 59 -2.93 4.30 7.40
C THR A 59 -3.11 3.90 5.94
N ILE A 60 -4.22 3.26 5.62
CA ILE A 60 -4.56 2.86 4.26
C ILE A 60 -5.68 3.74 3.75
N TYR A 61 -5.50 4.31 2.57
CA TYR A 61 -6.49 5.04 1.81
C TYR A 61 -6.86 4.25 0.55
N GLU A 62 -8.12 3.84 0.46
CA GLU A 62 -8.72 3.21 -0.72
C GLU A 62 -10.07 3.87 -1.00
N SER A 63 -10.54 3.80 -2.24
CA SER A 63 -11.89 4.28 -2.60
C SER A 63 -13.01 3.47 -1.94
N GLU A 64 -12.69 2.25 -1.49
CA GLU A 64 -13.57 1.33 -0.81
C GLU A 64 -13.40 1.42 0.71
N VAL A 65 -14.48 1.10 1.44
CA VAL A 65 -14.42 1.07 2.90
C VAL A 65 -13.65 -0.17 3.33
N ILE A 66 -12.61 0.04 4.15
CA ILE A 66 -11.88 -1.05 4.79
C ILE A 66 -12.71 -1.56 5.96
N THR A 67 -13.06 -2.84 5.95
CA THR A 67 -13.93 -3.47 6.95
C THR A 67 -13.16 -4.18 8.06
N SER A 68 -11.94 -4.62 7.77
CA SER A 68 -11.01 -5.19 8.74
C SER A 68 -9.58 -5.03 8.23
N ALA A 69 -8.63 -4.84 9.14
CA ALA A 69 -7.20 -4.78 8.84
C ALA A 69 -6.40 -5.31 10.03
N GLU A 70 -5.55 -6.31 9.80
CA GLU A 70 -4.75 -6.96 10.84
C GLU A 70 -3.34 -7.28 10.35
N PHE A 71 -2.36 -7.04 11.22
CA PHE A 71 -0.99 -7.48 10.99
C PHE A 71 -0.83 -8.97 11.31
N HIS A 72 0.06 -9.63 10.57
CA HIS A 72 0.39 -11.02 10.87
C HIS A 72 1.07 -11.12 12.25
N PRO A 73 0.64 -12.02 13.14
CA PRO A 73 1.07 -12.07 14.54
C PRO A 73 2.58 -12.32 14.73
N ALA A 74 3.23 -12.95 13.75
CA ALA A 74 4.68 -13.19 13.75
C ALA A 74 5.46 -12.33 12.73
N HIS A 75 4.77 -11.64 11.82
CA HIS A 75 5.40 -10.92 10.70
C HIS A 75 4.77 -9.53 10.60
N CYS A 76 5.26 -8.58 11.41
CA CYS A 76 4.72 -7.22 11.49
C CYS A 76 4.84 -6.40 10.19
N ASN A 77 5.55 -6.91 9.19
CA ASN A 77 5.60 -6.34 7.84
C ASN A 77 4.47 -6.84 6.93
N MET A 78 3.72 -7.87 7.32
CA MET A 78 2.61 -8.41 6.54
C MET A 78 1.29 -7.90 7.12
N LEU A 79 0.51 -7.23 6.29
CA LEU A 79 -0.78 -6.65 6.63
C LEU A 79 -1.86 -7.25 5.73
N ALA A 80 -2.87 -7.87 6.33
CA ALA A 80 -4.05 -8.34 5.61
C ALA A 80 -5.22 -7.40 5.88
N TYR A 81 -6.00 -7.07 4.86
CA TYR A 81 -7.20 -6.27 5.05
C TYR A 81 -8.32 -6.70 4.09
N SER A 82 -9.56 -6.42 4.50
CA SER A 82 -10.77 -6.67 3.70
C SER A 82 -11.47 -5.36 3.33
N SER A 83 -12.03 -5.30 2.13
CA SER A 83 -12.80 -4.16 1.64
C SER A 83 -14.31 -4.43 1.63
N SER A 84 -15.11 -3.37 1.54
CA SER A 84 -16.58 -3.44 1.44
C SER A 84 -17.10 -4.11 0.17
N LYS A 85 -16.26 -4.29 -0.85
CA LYS A 85 -16.59 -5.09 -2.04
C LYS A 85 -16.24 -6.58 -1.89
N GLY A 86 -15.80 -7.00 -0.70
CA GLY A 86 -15.46 -8.39 -0.42
C GLY A 86 -14.09 -8.81 -0.94
N SER A 87 -13.22 -7.85 -1.30
CA SER A 87 -11.83 -8.16 -1.62
C SER A 87 -11.03 -8.38 -0.34
N ILE A 88 -10.11 -9.35 -0.37
CA ILE A 88 -9.09 -9.55 0.67
C ILE A 88 -7.74 -9.31 0.02
N ARG A 89 -6.92 -8.46 0.63
CA ARG A 89 -5.61 -8.07 0.11
C ARG A 89 -4.55 -8.28 1.18
N LEU A 90 -3.39 -8.76 0.74
CA LEU A 90 -2.23 -9.01 1.58
C LEU A 90 -1.08 -8.10 1.14
N ILE A 91 -0.67 -7.20 1.99
CA ILE A 91 0.40 -6.23 1.74
C ILE A 91 1.67 -6.71 2.44
N ASP A 92 2.79 -6.73 1.70
CA ASP A 92 4.13 -6.84 2.28
C ASP A 92 4.80 -5.47 2.30
N LEU A 93 5.04 -4.95 3.51
CA LEU A 93 5.66 -3.64 3.76
C LEU A 93 7.19 -3.71 3.83
N ARG A 94 7.81 -4.87 3.60
CA ARG A 94 9.28 -4.95 3.48
C ARG A 94 9.70 -4.12 2.28
N GLN A 95 10.67 -3.23 2.46
CA GLN A 95 11.30 -2.47 1.39
C GLN A 95 11.76 -3.41 0.27
N SER A 96 10.95 -3.57 -0.76
CA SER A 96 11.31 -4.25 -1.99
C SER A 96 10.41 -3.77 -3.11
N ALA A 97 10.60 -2.49 -3.43
CA ALA A 97 10.51 -2.02 -4.80
C ALA A 97 11.67 -1.05 -5.02
N LEU A 98 12.82 -1.60 -5.41
CA LEU A 98 13.81 -0.86 -6.20
C LEU A 98 12.99 -0.24 -7.37
N CYS A 99 12.95 1.08 -7.59
CA CYS A 99 14.09 1.97 -7.65
C CYS A 99 13.77 3.39 -7.12
N ASP A 100 14.67 3.86 -6.26
CA ASP A 100 15.26 5.21 -6.17
C ASP A 100 14.46 6.43 -5.71
N SER A 101 13.13 6.40 -5.62
CA SER A 101 12.30 7.30 -4.80
C SER A 101 10.84 7.04 -5.16
N HIS A 102 10.00 6.77 -4.15
CA HIS A 102 8.58 6.37 -4.29
C HIS A 102 8.46 4.90 -4.69
N ALA A 103 8.44 4.05 -3.68
CA ALA A 103 8.48 2.62 -3.88
C ALA A 103 7.08 2.06 -4.18
N LYS A 104 7.09 1.10 -5.11
CA LYS A 104 5.93 0.40 -5.67
C LYS A 104 5.41 -0.62 -4.64
N LEU A 105 4.10 -0.62 -4.39
CA LEU A 105 3.49 -1.65 -3.56
C LEU A 105 3.25 -2.91 -4.40
N GLN A 106 3.95 -4.00 -4.12
CA GLN A 106 3.81 -5.28 -4.81
C GLN A 106 3.07 -6.28 -3.91
N VAL A 107 1.84 -6.66 -4.30
CA VAL A 107 1.05 -7.68 -3.61
C VAL A 107 1.02 -8.94 -4.47
N PHE A 108 1.31 -10.08 -3.85
CA PHE A 108 1.19 -11.39 -4.49
C PHE A 108 -0.28 -11.83 -4.44
N TYR A 109 -0.89 -12.05 -5.59
CA TYR A 109 -2.09 -12.89 -5.71
C TYR A 109 -1.61 -14.30 -6.04
N HIS A 110 -1.93 -15.28 -5.20
CA HIS A 110 -1.93 -16.68 -5.60
C HIS A 110 -3.40 -17.07 -5.81
N PHE A 111 -3.76 -17.45 -7.03
CA PHE A 111 -5.05 -18.06 -7.34
C PHE A 111 -5.04 -19.53 -6.91
#